data_AF-A0A7L6B181-F1
#
_entry.id   AF-A0A7L6B181-F1
#
_cell.length_a   1.000
_cell.length_b   1.000
_cell.length_c   1.000
_cell.angle_alpha   90.00
_cell.angle_beta   90.00
_cell.angle_gamma   90.00
#
_symmetry.space_group_name_H-M   'P 1'
#
loop_
_entity.id
_entity.type
_entity.pdbx_description
1 polymer ?
#
loop_
_entity_poly.entity_id
_entity_poly.type
_entity_poly.pdbx_seq_one_letter_code
_entity_poly.pdbx_strand_id
1 'polypeptide(L)'
;MVTVTPRRTLAGQLLILQLAIILVVLVAVAAVSLAQSAATFNRVEGRRVAALGEQLAGNALLRDRLNRPAPGEAIAPLVQNTLTQSGVTSVTVADARGRVVSSTDPTLVGGPLVLGDPRVTRGRSWFGELELGSSRELVAQVPVLGAREENLGRHLGVVVIGEASPSWWQRLVGASSYLFTYLGIASALGVLGSWLLARRIKRQTLGLEPREIAGLAEHREALLHGIAEGVIALDPQHRITLVNAVGRRLLDLPEHCLGHSLAELRINGRLRDVLAGAGGGVAPDQVVVRGGRVLVMNRTPVTKDGRRLGSVTTLRDRTELARLEQELGSFRSTTELLRAQTHEFANQLHTISGLIQIGEHDEVVRYVDTLSRHRASLDLTVTSRIHDTAVAALLMAKSAAAAERRVELRVSERTGLDRLPPEVAADVGTVLGNLVDNAVEAVAGDAATGPAWVEVELRQDTASVEIVVRDSGPGVAPELATEVFTHGFTTKAAEGGERGIGLALTRLVCHRRAGEVAVTNTDEGAMFTARMSTFPTAPQGAR
;
A
#
# COMPACT_ATOMS: atom_id res chain seq x y z
N MET A 1 -0.66 -20.85 29.73
CA MET A 1 -0.03 -21.61 28.62
C MET A 1 -0.77 -21.23 27.35
N VAL A 2 -0.26 -20.25 26.60
CA VAL A 2 -0.91 -19.80 25.35
C VAL A 2 -0.54 -20.82 24.28
N THR A 3 -1.51 -21.64 23.87
CA THR A 3 -1.36 -22.60 22.79
C THR A 3 -1.21 -21.84 21.47
N VAL A 4 0.04 -21.62 21.06
CA VAL A 4 0.38 -21.16 19.72
C VAL A 4 0.04 -22.31 18.77
N THR A 5 -1.15 -22.29 18.19
CA THR A 5 -1.48 -23.21 17.08
C THR A 5 -0.51 -22.94 15.93
N PRO A 6 0.18 -23.98 15.39
CA PRO A 6 1.10 -23.79 14.28
C PRO A 6 0.33 -23.23 13.07
N ARG A 7 0.77 -22.07 12.59
CA ARG A 7 0.14 -21.34 11.48
C ARG A 7 0.21 -22.21 10.22
N ARG A 8 -0.94 -22.62 9.70
CA ARG A 8 -1.04 -23.57 8.57
C ARG A 8 -0.71 -22.87 7.25
N THR A 9 0.24 -23.42 6.51
CA THR A 9 0.64 -22.97 5.16
C THR A 9 -0.49 -23.21 4.15
N LEU A 10 -0.50 -22.47 3.03
CA LEU A 10 -1.50 -22.62 1.94
C LEU A 10 -1.62 -24.08 1.47
N ALA A 11 -0.49 -24.78 1.35
CA ALA A 11 -0.46 -26.19 0.96
C ALA A 11 -1.21 -27.08 1.96
N GLY A 12 -1.10 -26.79 3.26
CA GLY A 12 -1.85 -27.48 4.30
C GLY A 12 -3.35 -27.23 4.23
N GLN A 13 -3.77 -26.00 3.90
CA GLN A 13 -5.19 -25.66 3.74
C GLN A 13 -5.81 -26.36 2.54
N LEU A 14 -5.12 -26.35 1.39
CA LEU A 14 -5.56 -27.06 0.18
C LEU A 14 -5.65 -28.57 0.41
N LEU A 15 -4.66 -29.16 1.10
CA LEU A 15 -4.68 -30.58 1.44
C LEU A 15 -5.87 -30.93 2.35
N ILE A 16 -6.15 -30.11 3.36
CA ILE A 16 -7.30 -30.34 4.26
C ILE A 16 -8.63 -30.23 3.50
N LEU A 17 -8.80 -29.20 2.67
CA LEU A 17 -10.00 -29.04 1.85
C LEU A 17 -10.19 -30.24 0.92
N GLN A 18 -9.12 -30.70 0.30
CA GLN A 18 -9.15 -31.87 -0.57
C GLN A 18 -9.50 -33.15 0.20
N LEU A 19 -8.89 -33.38 1.37
CA LEU A 19 -9.22 -34.54 2.21
C LEU A 19 -10.68 -34.49 2.66
N ALA A 20 -11.21 -33.30 2.97
CA ALA A 20 -12.63 -33.13 3.29
C ALA A 20 -13.52 -33.45 2.09
N ILE A 21 -13.17 -32.99 0.88
CA ILE A 21 -13.92 -33.31 -0.35
C ILE A 21 -13.88 -34.82 -0.62
N ILE A 22 -12.70 -35.46 -0.52
CA ILE A 22 -12.55 -36.91 -0.70
C ILE A 22 -13.41 -37.66 0.31
N LEU A 23 -13.42 -37.24 1.58
CA LEU A 23 -14.25 -37.85 2.62
C LEU A 23 -15.75 -37.72 2.30
N VAL A 24 -16.20 -36.54 1.86
CA VAL A 24 -17.61 -36.32 1.49
C VAL A 24 -17.99 -37.19 0.29
N VAL A 25 -17.15 -37.25 -0.74
CA VAL A 25 -17.38 -38.11 -1.91
C VAL A 25 -17.40 -39.57 -1.50
N LEU A 26 -16.49 -40.01 -0.63
CA LEU A 26 -16.44 -41.38 -0.12
C LEU A 26 -17.73 -41.76 0.61
N VAL A 27 -18.20 -40.89 1.51
CA VAL A 27 -19.46 -41.11 2.26
C VAL A 27 -20.64 -41.17 1.29
N ALA A 28 -20.70 -40.28 0.30
CA ALA A 28 -21.76 -40.28 -0.70
C ALA A 28 -21.77 -41.56 -1.55
N VAL A 29 -20.60 -41.98 -2.06
CA VAL A 29 -20.46 -43.20 -2.85
C VAL A 29 -20.80 -44.45 -2.04
N ALA A 30 -20.34 -44.53 -0.79
CA ALA A 30 -20.65 -45.63 0.11
C ALA A 30 -22.16 -45.71 0.38
N ALA A 31 -22.82 -44.58 0.63
CA ALA A 31 -24.27 -44.52 0.83
C ALA A 31 -25.05 -44.99 -0.41
N VAL A 32 -24.67 -44.51 -1.59
CA VAL A 32 -25.29 -44.93 -2.87
C VAL A 32 -25.06 -46.43 -3.12
N SER A 33 -23.84 -46.93 -2.89
CA SER A 33 -23.50 -48.34 -3.07
C SER A 33 -24.30 -49.25 -2.14
N LEU A 34 -24.43 -48.88 -0.86
CA LEU A 34 -25.23 -49.61 0.11
C LEU A 34 -26.72 -49.63 -0.27
N ALA A 35 -27.27 -48.48 -0.71
CA ALA A 35 -28.65 -48.39 -1.17
C ALA A 35 -28.90 -49.25 -2.42
N GLN A 36 -27.99 -49.21 -3.39
CA GLN A 36 -28.07 -50.01 -4.62
C GLN A 36 -27.92 -51.50 -4.33
N SER A 37 -27.02 -51.89 -3.43
CA SER A 37 -26.81 -53.28 -3.02
C SER A 37 -28.05 -53.84 -2.32
N ALA A 38 -28.65 -53.09 -1.39
CA ALA A 38 -29.89 -53.49 -0.73
C ALA A 38 -31.05 -53.69 -1.73
N ALA A 39 -31.22 -52.75 -2.68
CA ALA A 39 -32.24 -52.84 -3.70
C ALA A 39 -32.03 -54.02 -4.65
N THR A 40 -30.77 -54.33 -4.98
CA THR A 40 -30.42 -55.46 -5.85
C THR A 40 -30.65 -56.79 -5.13
N PHE A 41 -30.22 -56.91 -3.88
CA PHE A 41 -30.42 -58.08 -3.03
C PHE A 41 -31.92 -58.42 -2.90
N ASN A 42 -32.74 -57.44 -2.55
CA ASN A 42 -34.20 -57.65 -2.41
C ASN A 42 -34.87 -58.08 -3.73
N ARG A 43 -34.34 -57.65 -4.89
CA ARG A 43 -34.88 -58.04 -6.21
C ARG A 43 -34.45 -59.43 -6.64
N VAL A 44 -33.18 -59.79 -6.46
CA VAL A 44 -32.62 -61.06 -6.92
C VAL A 44 -32.97 -62.17 -5.94
N GLU A 45 -32.62 -61.98 -4.68
CA GLU A 45 -32.80 -62.98 -3.64
C GLU A 45 -34.27 -63.15 -3.26
N GLY A 46 -35.04 -62.05 -3.25
CA GLY A 46 -36.48 -62.12 -2.99
C GLY A 46 -37.24 -62.97 -4.01
N ARG A 47 -36.88 -62.88 -5.29
CA ARG A 47 -37.46 -63.74 -6.34
C ARG A 47 -37.03 -65.20 -6.20
N ARG A 48 -35.78 -65.45 -5.83
CA ARG A 48 -35.23 -66.80 -5.62
C ARG A 48 -35.93 -67.51 -4.47
N VAL A 49 -36.01 -66.86 -3.31
CA VAL A 49 -36.67 -67.38 -2.11
C VAL A 49 -38.16 -67.61 -2.35
N ALA A 50 -38.83 -66.72 -3.10
CA ALA A 50 -40.23 -66.90 -3.50
C ALA A 50 -40.42 -68.11 -4.43
N ALA A 51 -39.57 -68.29 -5.44
CA ALA A 51 -39.65 -69.43 -6.35
C ALA A 51 -39.42 -70.77 -5.63
N LEU A 52 -38.47 -70.82 -4.69
CA LEU A 52 -38.24 -71.99 -3.84
C LEU A 52 -39.45 -72.28 -2.94
N GLY A 53 -40.08 -71.22 -2.40
CA GLY A 53 -41.29 -71.34 -1.59
C GLY A 53 -42.45 -71.92 -2.38
N GLU A 54 -42.64 -71.47 -3.62
CA GLU A 54 -43.64 -72.00 -4.56
C GLU A 54 -43.35 -73.45 -4.95
N GLN A 55 -42.08 -73.81 -5.18
CA GLN A 55 -41.68 -75.18 -5.45
C GLN A 55 -41.96 -76.12 -4.27
N LEU A 56 -41.64 -75.69 -3.04
CA LEU A 56 -41.89 -76.48 -1.84
C LEU A 56 -43.39 -76.59 -1.54
N ALA A 57 -44.15 -75.48 -1.64
CA ALA A 57 -45.61 -75.48 -1.51
C ALA A 57 -46.32 -76.29 -2.62
N GLY A 58 -45.66 -76.43 -3.78
CA GLY A 58 -46.05 -77.27 -4.90
C GLY A 58 -45.88 -78.77 -4.67
N ASN A 59 -45.05 -79.17 -3.69
CA ASN A 59 -44.66 -80.55 -3.49
C ASN A 59 -45.83 -81.44 -3.03
N ALA A 60 -46.06 -82.55 -3.75
CA ALA A 60 -47.17 -83.46 -3.48
C ALA A 60 -47.09 -84.13 -2.10
N LEU A 61 -45.87 -84.44 -1.61
CA LEU A 61 -45.66 -85.04 -0.29
C LEU A 61 -46.02 -84.04 0.82
N LEU A 62 -45.64 -82.77 0.65
CA LEU A 62 -45.99 -81.72 1.61
C LEU A 62 -47.51 -81.52 1.71
N ARG A 63 -48.19 -81.42 0.56
CA ARG A 63 -49.64 -81.25 0.49
C ARG A 63 -50.42 -82.43 1.11
N ASP A 64 -49.93 -83.65 0.92
CA ASP A 64 -50.58 -84.86 1.48
C ASP A 64 -50.37 -84.99 3.00
N ARG A 65 -49.19 -84.61 3.51
CA ARG A 65 -48.81 -84.83 4.92
C ARG A 65 -49.29 -83.73 5.87
N LEU A 66 -49.47 -82.50 5.40
CA LEU A 66 -49.93 -81.38 6.23
C LEU A 66 -51.31 -81.58 6.87
N ASN A 67 -52.18 -82.38 6.27
CA ASN A 67 -53.54 -82.66 6.77
C ASN A 67 -53.64 -83.96 7.58
N ARG A 68 -52.51 -84.63 7.88
CA ARG A 68 -52.46 -85.88 8.68
C ARG A 68 -52.00 -85.61 10.12
N PRO A 69 -52.32 -86.49 11.09
CA PRO A 69 -51.76 -86.39 12.44
C PRO A 69 -50.23 -86.54 12.41
N ALA A 70 -49.54 -85.80 13.29
CA ALA A 70 -48.08 -85.68 13.36
C ALA A 70 -47.38 -85.25 12.04
N PRO A 71 -47.76 -84.09 11.46
CA PRO A 71 -47.19 -83.63 10.19
C PRO A 71 -45.69 -83.33 10.26
N GLY A 72 -45.17 -82.95 11.43
CA GLY A 72 -43.77 -82.53 11.61
C GLY A 72 -42.73 -83.60 11.28
N GLU A 73 -42.91 -84.84 11.75
CA GLU A 73 -41.94 -85.94 11.56
C GLU A 73 -41.83 -86.36 10.09
N ALA A 74 -42.95 -86.33 9.35
CA ALA A 74 -42.99 -86.71 7.95
C ALA A 74 -42.42 -85.62 7.01
N ILE A 75 -42.48 -84.35 7.43
CA ILE A 75 -42.09 -83.20 6.61
C ILE A 75 -40.64 -82.75 6.91
N ALA A 76 -40.10 -83.06 8.09
CA ALA A 76 -38.76 -82.66 8.50
C ALA A 76 -37.64 -83.03 7.50
N PRO A 77 -37.59 -84.24 6.90
CA PRO A 77 -36.58 -84.57 5.89
C PRO A 77 -36.68 -83.71 4.63
N LEU A 78 -37.91 -83.33 4.23
CA LEU A 78 -38.14 -82.49 3.07
C LEU A 78 -37.70 -81.04 3.33
N VAL A 79 -37.98 -80.52 4.52
CA VAL A 79 -37.54 -79.20 5.01
C VAL A 79 -36.00 -79.15 5.05
N GLN A 80 -35.37 -80.16 5.63
CA GLN A 80 -33.92 -80.24 5.72
C GLN A 80 -33.25 -80.37 4.33
N ASN A 81 -33.83 -81.18 3.43
CA ASN A 81 -33.32 -81.31 2.07
C ASN A 81 -33.44 -80.00 1.27
N THR A 82 -34.51 -79.24 1.49
CA THR A 82 -34.69 -77.93 0.83
C THR A 82 -33.62 -76.94 1.31
N LEU A 83 -33.31 -76.93 2.61
CA LEU A 83 -32.23 -76.11 3.19
C LEU A 83 -30.87 -76.45 2.55
N THR A 84 -30.49 -77.73 2.52
CA THR A 84 -29.16 -78.15 2.06
C THR A 84 -28.98 -78.02 0.55
N GLN A 85 -30.00 -78.35 -0.26
CA GLN A 85 -29.92 -78.27 -1.72
C GLN A 85 -30.04 -76.84 -2.25
N SER A 86 -30.88 -76.02 -1.61
CA SER A 86 -31.13 -74.67 -2.09
C SER A 86 -30.16 -73.66 -1.50
N GLY A 87 -29.42 -74.00 -0.44
CA GLY A 87 -28.46 -73.11 0.21
C GLY A 87 -29.12 -71.85 0.77
N VAL A 88 -30.35 -71.98 1.27
CA VAL A 88 -31.08 -70.92 1.96
C VAL A 88 -30.78 -70.96 3.46
N THR A 89 -31.02 -69.87 4.17
CA THR A 89 -30.71 -69.78 5.61
C THR A 89 -31.72 -70.51 6.48
N SER A 90 -33.02 -70.40 6.15
CA SER A 90 -34.09 -71.01 6.95
C SER A 90 -35.23 -71.54 6.08
N VAL A 91 -35.84 -72.64 6.53
CA VAL A 91 -37.06 -73.21 5.94
C VAL A 91 -38.01 -73.59 7.08
N THR A 92 -39.20 -73.03 7.06
CA THR A 92 -40.24 -73.20 8.08
C THR A 92 -41.57 -73.55 7.41
N VAL A 93 -42.31 -74.48 8.00
CA VAL A 93 -43.63 -74.90 7.55
C VAL A 93 -44.61 -74.80 8.72
N ALA A 94 -45.72 -74.12 8.49
CA ALA A 94 -46.82 -74.01 9.45
C ALA A 94 -48.10 -74.66 8.92
N ASP A 95 -48.93 -75.16 9.84
CA ASP A 95 -50.24 -75.72 9.53
C ASP A 95 -51.27 -74.63 9.18
N ALA A 96 -52.50 -75.05 8.80
CA ALA A 96 -53.59 -74.14 8.48
C ALA A 96 -54.03 -73.24 9.66
N ARG A 97 -53.66 -73.59 10.90
CA ARG A 97 -53.94 -72.80 12.12
C ARG A 97 -52.82 -71.81 12.44
N GLY A 98 -51.76 -71.77 11.61
CA GLY A 98 -50.61 -70.89 11.80
C GLY A 98 -49.65 -71.36 12.88
N ARG A 99 -49.65 -72.65 13.25
CA ARG A 99 -48.64 -73.23 14.15
C ARG A 99 -47.51 -73.85 13.35
N VAL A 100 -46.27 -73.56 13.71
CA VAL A 100 -45.09 -74.13 13.05
C VAL A 100 -45.01 -75.63 13.33
N VAL A 101 -45.07 -76.45 12.27
CA VAL A 101 -45.02 -77.92 12.36
C VAL A 101 -43.63 -78.48 12.11
N SER A 102 -42.81 -77.79 11.31
CA SER A 102 -41.43 -78.17 11.03
C SER A 102 -40.63 -76.92 10.65
N SER A 103 -39.42 -76.82 11.15
CA SER A 103 -38.53 -75.67 10.92
C SER A 103 -37.09 -76.14 11.01
N THR A 104 -36.21 -75.52 10.23
CA THR A 104 -34.75 -75.67 10.36
C THR A 104 -34.21 -74.96 11.61
N ASP A 105 -34.94 -73.96 12.11
CA ASP A 105 -34.74 -73.39 13.44
C ASP A 105 -35.65 -74.11 14.46
N PRO A 106 -35.10 -74.93 15.36
CA PRO A 106 -35.89 -75.71 16.32
C PRO A 106 -36.62 -74.82 17.34
N THR A 107 -36.20 -73.57 17.55
CA THR A 107 -36.83 -72.66 18.52
C THR A 107 -38.22 -72.20 18.08
N LEU A 108 -38.52 -72.29 16.78
CA LEU A 108 -39.79 -71.87 16.20
C LEU A 108 -40.86 -72.96 16.22
N VAL A 109 -40.47 -74.23 16.36
CA VAL A 109 -41.38 -75.38 16.26
C VAL A 109 -42.42 -75.36 17.39
N GLY A 110 -43.70 -75.49 17.04
CA GLY A 110 -44.83 -75.43 17.98
C GLY A 110 -45.32 -74.02 18.32
N GLY A 111 -44.56 -72.98 17.98
CA GLY A 111 -44.95 -71.58 18.14
C GLY A 111 -45.91 -71.07 17.05
N PRO A 112 -46.51 -69.88 17.23
CA PRO A 112 -47.28 -69.21 16.18
C PRO A 112 -46.36 -68.64 15.09
N LEU A 113 -46.75 -68.79 13.83
CA LEU A 113 -46.04 -68.22 12.69
C LEU A 113 -46.31 -66.71 12.57
N VAL A 114 -45.25 -65.91 12.45
CA VAL A 114 -45.36 -64.47 12.15
C VAL A 114 -45.62 -64.27 10.66
N LEU A 115 -46.77 -63.71 10.31
CA LEU A 115 -47.15 -63.40 8.93
C LEU A 115 -46.77 -61.97 8.56
N GLY A 116 -46.08 -61.79 7.43
CA GLY A 116 -45.76 -60.46 6.90
C GLY A 116 -46.96 -59.77 6.23
N ASP A 117 -47.90 -60.56 5.69
CA ASP A 117 -49.18 -60.07 5.17
C ASP A 117 -50.30 -61.09 5.48
N PRO A 118 -51.41 -60.67 6.11
CA PRO A 118 -52.55 -61.55 6.37
C PRO A 118 -53.12 -62.23 5.12
N ARG A 119 -52.92 -61.65 3.92
CA ARG A 119 -53.40 -62.19 2.64
C ARG A 119 -52.71 -63.51 2.24
N VAL A 120 -51.61 -63.88 2.89
CA VAL A 120 -50.94 -65.18 2.69
C VAL A 120 -51.90 -66.33 2.96
N THR A 121 -52.63 -66.27 4.06
CA THR A 121 -53.64 -67.28 4.42
C THR A 121 -54.82 -67.33 3.45
N ARG A 122 -55.00 -66.31 2.60
CA ARG A 122 -56.03 -66.23 1.55
C ARG A 122 -55.52 -66.65 0.17
N GLY A 123 -54.34 -67.27 0.09
CA GLY A 123 -53.81 -67.83 -1.16
C GLY A 123 -52.90 -66.89 -1.97
N ARG A 124 -52.43 -65.76 -1.40
CA ARG A 124 -51.47 -64.87 -2.08
C ARG A 124 -50.08 -64.98 -1.49
N SER A 125 -49.06 -65.29 -2.28
CA SER A 125 -47.68 -65.23 -1.79
C SER A 125 -47.28 -63.80 -1.40
N TRP A 126 -46.41 -63.69 -0.42
CA TRP A 126 -45.80 -62.44 0.02
C TRP A 126 -44.30 -62.64 0.20
N PHE A 127 -43.52 -61.61 -0.08
CA PHE A 127 -42.10 -61.59 0.24
C PHE A 127 -41.73 -60.24 0.85
N GLY A 128 -40.78 -60.26 1.77
CA GLY A 128 -40.31 -59.07 2.47
C GLY A 128 -39.36 -59.40 3.60
N GLU A 129 -38.81 -58.38 4.24
CA GLU A 129 -37.93 -58.57 5.39
C GLU A 129 -38.76 -58.82 6.65
N LEU A 130 -38.40 -59.87 7.39
CA LEU A 130 -39.03 -60.23 8.65
C LEU A 130 -37.95 -60.66 9.65
N GLU A 131 -38.20 -60.48 10.93
CA GLU A 131 -37.38 -61.07 11.99
C GLU A 131 -37.87 -62.50 12.25
N LEU A 132 -37.04 -63.49 11.90
CA LEU A 132 -37.26 -64.89 12.29
C LEU A 132 -36.22 -65.27 13.35
N GLY A 133 -36.68 -65.66 14.53
CA GLY A 133 -35.81 -66.01 15.64
C GLY A 133 -34.92 -64.82 16.04
N SER A 134 -33.61 -64.96 15.85
CA SER A 134 -32.59 -63.93 16.17
C SER A 134 -32.03 -63.22 14.95
N SER A 135 -32.51 -63.52 13.74
CA SER A 135 -31.98 -63.01 12.47
C SER A 135 -33.01 -62.22 11.67
N ARG A 136 -32.56 -61.15 11.01
CA ARG A 136 -33.37 -60.41 10.04
C ARG A 136 -33.16 -61.03 8.66
N GLU A 137 -34.20 -61.66 8.16
CA GLU A 137 -34.15 -62.44 6.93
C GLU A 137 -35.05 -61.81 5.86
N LEU A 138 -34.63 -61.93 4.61
CA LEU A 138 -35.51 -61.73 3.48
C LEU A 138 -36.29 -63.02 3.26
N VAL A 139 -37.60 -62.94 3.44
CA VAL A 139 -38.45 -64.11 3.59
C VAL A 139 -39.50 -64.11 2.49
N ALA A 140 -39.79 -65.30 1.95
CA ALA A 140 -41.00 -65.52 1.17
C ALA A 140 -41.96 -66.43 1.93
N GLN A 141 -43.20 -65.99 2.05
CA GLN A 141 -44.31 -66.70 2.64
C GLN A 141 -45.26 -67.14 1.53
N VAL A 142 -45.36 -68.45 1.32
CA VAL A 142 -46.14 -69.04 0.23
C VAL A 142 -47.20 -69.99 0.81
N PRO A 143 -48.48 -69.78 0.49
CA PRO A 143 -49.54 -70.66 0.98
C PRO A 143 -49.51 -72.02 0.28
N VAL A 144 -49.68 -73.07 1.07
CA VAL A 144 -49.88 -74.43 0.57
C VAL A 144 -51.37 -74.62 0.31
N LEU A 145 -51.75 -74.73 -0.95
CA LEU A 145 -53.13 -74.96 -1.37
C LEU A 145 -53.36 -76.43 -1.70
N GLY A 146 -54.51 -76.97 -1.29
CA GLY A 146 -54.90 -78.33 -1.62
C GLY A 146 -55.18 -78.50 -3.12
N ALA A 147 -54.80 -79.68 -3.65
CA ALA A 147 -54.89 -80.00 -5.08
C ALA A 147 -55.70 -81.28 -5.39
N ARG A 148 -56.31 -81.90 -4.36
CA ARG A 148 -57.23 -83.03 -4.51
C ARG A 148 -58.67 -82.52 -4.57
N GLU A 149 -59.58 -83.26 -5.22
CA GLU A 149 -61.00 -82.90 -5.31
C GLU A 149 -61.63 -82.52 -3.95
N GLU A 150 -61.25 -83.21 -2.87
CA GLU A 150 -61.76 -82.98 -1.51
C GLU A 150 -61.30 -81.66 -0.85
N ASN A 151 -60.19 -81.06 -1.30
CA ASN A 151 -59.59 -79.88 -0.65
C ASN A 151 -59.05 -78.87 -1.68
N LEU A 152 -59.58 -78.86 -2.90
CA LEU A 152 -59.11 -78.03 -4.00
C LEU A 152 -59.17 -76.54 -3.60
N GLY A 153 -58.03 -75.84 -3.64
CA GLY A 153 -57.96 -74.42 -3.30
C GLY A 153 -58.06 -74.09 -1.80
N ARG A 154 -58.20 -75.09 -0.92
CA ARG A 154 -58.20 -74.88 0.54
C ARG A 154 -56.79 -74.59 1.05
N HIS A 155 -56.65 -73.62 1.94
CA HIS A 155 -55.39 -73.32 2.64
C HIS A 155 -55.05 -74.45 3.63
N LEU A 156 -53.98 -75.18 3.37
CA LEU A 156 -53.48 -76.29 4.19
C LEU A 156 -52.37 -75.86 5.16
N GLY A 157 -51.70 -74.74 4.87
CA GLY A 157 -50.58 -74.25 5.66
C GLY A 157 -49.78 -73.18 4.92
N VAL A 158 -48.68 -72.73 5.52
CA VAL A 158 -47.78 -71.73 4.93
C VAL A 158 -46.35 -72.27 4.95
N VAL A 159 -45.68 -72.18 3.81
CA VAL A 159 -44.23 -72.39 3.71
C VAL A 159 -43.56 -71.02 3.81
N VAL A 160 -42.51 -70.97 4.62
CA VAL A 160 -41.69 -69.78 4.83
C VAL A 160 -40.25 -70.17 4.54
N ILE A 161 -39.66 -69.54 3.53
CA ILE A 161 -38.24 -69.68 3.24
C ILE A 161 -37.58 -68.34 3.51
N GLY A 162 -36.45 -68.35 4.22
CA GLY A 162 -35.72 -67.15 4.59
C GLY A 162 -34.26 -67.22 4.14
N GLU A 163 -33.74 -66.06 3.71
CA GLU A 163 -32.32 -65.84 3.47
C GLU A 163 -31.82 -64.70 4.36
N ALA A 164 -30.74 -64.94 5.12
CA ALA A 164 -30.17 -63.95 6.01
C ALA A 164 -29.72 -62.70 5.24
N SER A 165 -30.12 -61.53 5.73
CA SER A 165 -29.60 -60.28 5.19
C SER A 165 -28.12 -60.16 5.54
N PRO A 166 -27.22 -59.92 4.57
CA PRO A 166 -25.81 -59.71 4.87
C PRO A 166 -25.65 -58.46 5.73
N SER A 167 -24.75 -58.52 6.71
CA SER A 167 -24.43 -57.39 7.59
C SER A 167 -23.87 -56.20 6.80
N TRP A 168 -24.00 -54.99 7.35
CA TRP A 168 -23.46 -53.78 6.70
C TRP A 168 -21.94 -53.88 6.47
N TRP A 169 -21.19 -54.57 7.34
CA TRP A 169 -19.76 -54.83 7.16
C TRP A 169 -19.48 -55.79 6.00
N GLN A 170 -20.23 -56.90 5.91
CA GLN A 170 -20.13 -57.83 4.79
C GLN A 170 -20.55 -57.18 3.47
N ARG A 171 -21.55 -56.28 3.47
CA ARG A 171 -21.92 -55.49 2.30
C ARG A 171 -20.84 -54.51 1.89
N LEU A 172 -20.13 -53.89 2.84
CA LEU A 172 -19.05 -52.95 2.53
C LEU A 172 -17.80 -53.66 1.99
N VAL A 173 -17.44 -54.81 2.54
CA VAL A 173 -16.31 -55.63 2.07
C VAL A 173 -16.65 -56.39 0.79
N GLY A 174 -17.92 -56.80 0.62
CA GLY A 174 -18.44 -57.46 -0.58
C GLY A 174 -18.84 -56.50 -1.70
N ALA A 175 -19.03 -55.20 -1.39
CA ALA A 175 -19.09 -54.16 -2.40
C ALA A 175 -17.76 -54.18 -3.17
N SER A 176 -17.88 -54.13 -4.50
CA SER A 176 -16.82 -54.56 -5.42
C SER A 176 -15.42 -54.08 -5.02
N SER A 177 -14.41 -54.96 -5.15
CA SER A 177 -12.98 -54.64 -4.96
C SER A 177 -12.53 -53.36 -5.69
N TYR A 178 -13.24 -53.00 -6.76
CA TYR A 178 -13.08 -51.76 -7.50
C TYR A 178 -13.31 -50.48 -6.69
N LEU A 179 -14.16 -50.45 -5.65
CA LEU A 179 -14.38 -49.26 -4.82
C LEU A 179 -13.10 -48.82 -4.11
N PHE A 180 -12.40 -49.76 -3.47
CA PHE A 180 -11.12 -49.49 -2.82
C PHE A 180 -10.05 -49.06 -3.83
N THR A 181 -10.09 -49.63 -5.03
CA THR A 181 -9.16 -49.29 -6.12
C THR A 181 -9.41 -47.86 -6.63
N TYR A 182 -10.67 -47.49 -6.90
CA TYR A 182 -11.04 -46.14 -7.31
C TYR A 182 -10.74 -45.11 -6.24
N LEU A 183 -10.96 -45.44 -4.96
CA LEU A 183 -10.60 -44.58 -3.85
C LEU A 183 -9.09 -44.34 -3.76
N GLY A 184 -8.29 -45.39 -3.93
CA GLY A 184 -6.83 -45.30 -3.96
C GLY A 184 -6.33 -44.40 -5.10
N ILE A 185 -6.85 -44.62 -6.32
CA ILE A 185 -6.49 -43.82 -7.50
C ILE A 185 -6.91 -42.36 -7.32
N ALA A 186 -8.13 -42.10 -6.87
CA ALA A 186 -8.63 -40.73 -6.65
C ALA A 186 -7.83 -40.00 -5.57
N SER A 187 -7.46 -40.69 -4.49
CA SER A 187 -6.63 -40.11 -3.42
C SER A 187 -5.23 -39.77 -3.91
N ALA A 188 -4.60 -40.68 -4.68
CA ALA A 188 -3.27 -40.46 -5.25
C ALA A 188 -3.28 -39.28 -6.23
N LEU A 189 -4.25 -39.23 -7.15
CA LEU A 189 -4.41 -38.12 -8.10
C LEU A 189 -4.65 -36.79 -7.38
N GLY A 190 -5.49 -36.79 -6.35
CA GLY A 190 -5.73 -35.61 -5.54
C GLY A 190 -4.44 -35.11 -4.88
N VAL A 191 -3.72 -35.97 -4.16
CA VAL A 191 -2.47 -35.60 -3.46
C VAL A 191 -1.45 -35.05 -4.46
N LEU A 192 -1.29 -35.72 -5.60
CA LEU A 192 -0.39 -35.28 -6.67
C LEU A 192 -0.81 -33.90 -7.23
N GLY A 193 -2.12 -33.70 -7.44
CA GLY A 193 -2.72 -32.45 -7.92
C GLY A 193 -2.52 -31.28 -6.95
N SER A 194 -2.81 -31.46 -5.65
CA SER A 194 -2.54 -30.44 -4.62
C SER A 194 -1.06 -30.11 -4.54
N TRP A 195 -0.18 -31.11 -4.62
CA TRP A 195 1.26 -30.88 -4.59
C TRP A 195 1.74 -30.09 -5.82
N LEU A 196 1.29 -30.45 -7.02
CA LEU A 196 1.58 -29.73 -8.26
C LEU A 196 1.07 -28.28 -8.22
N LEU A 197 -0.16 -28.06 -7.75
CA LEU A 197 -0.75 -26.74 -7.64
C LEU A 197 0.00 -25.88 -6.60
N ALA A 198 0.29 -26.43 -5.43
CA ALA A 198 1.10 -25.75 -4.42
C ALA A 198 2.49 -25.38 -4.97
N ARG A 199 3.12 -26.29 -5.73
CA ARG A 199 4.41 -26.03 -6.37
C ARG A 199 4.33 -24.97 -7.46
N ARG A 200 3.25 -24.95 -8.25
CA ARG A 200 2.99 -23.93 -9.28
C ARG A 200 2.78 -22.55 -8.67
N ILE A 201 1.93 -22.46 -7.65
CA ILE A 201 1.68 -21.21 -6.92
C ILE A 201 2.98 -20.72 -6.30
N LYS A 202 3.73 -21.60 -5.60
CA LYS A 202 5.01 -21.23 -4.98
C LYS A 202 6.05 -20.73 -6.00
N ARG A 203 6.06 -21.29 -7.22
CA ARG A 203 6.91 -20.77 -8.31
C ARG A 203 6.45 -19.41 -8.82
N GLN A 204 5.14 -19.21 -8.97
CA GLN A 204 4.57 -17.94 -9.44
C GLN A 204 4.68 -16.83 -8.39
N THR A 205 4.66 -17.17 -7.11
CA THR A 205 4.81 -16.23 -6.00
C THR A 205 6.26 -16.05 -5.55
N LEU A 206 7.25 -16.53 -6.33
CA LEU A 206 8.68 -16.43 -6.01
C LEU A 206 9.04 -17.00 -4.62
N GLY A 207 8.28 -17.97 -4.14
CA GLY A 207 8.46 -18.58 -2.83
C GLY A 207 7.69 -17.92 -1.69
N LEU A 208 7.05 -16.77 -1.93
CA LEU A 208 6.31 -16.02 -0.92
C LEU A 208 4.92 -16.61 -0.67
N GLU A 209 4.47 -16.57 0.59
CA GLU A 209 3.10 -16.90 0.98
C GLU A 209 2.15 -15.73 0.68
N PRO A 210 0.83 -15.96 0.44
CA PRO A 210 -0.11 -14.89 0.10
C PRO A 210 -0.18 -13.75 1.10
N ARG A 211 0.05 -14.04 2.39
CA ARG A 211 0.11 -13.02 3.44
C ARG A 211 1.38 -12.19 3.37
N GLU A 212 2.49 -12.76 2.93
CA GLU A 212 3.74 -12.01 2.69
C GLU A 212 3.57 -11.10 1.48
N ILE A 213 2.80 -11.51 0.46
CA ILE A 213 2.44 -10.66 -0.69
C ILE A 213 1.53 -9.51 -0.25
N ALA A 214 0.49 -9.79 0.55
CA ALA A 214 -0.37 -8.75 1.11
C ALA A 214 0.42 -7.79 2.01
N GLY A 215 1.29 -8.33 2.87
CA GLY A 215 2.18 -7.55 3.72
C GLY A 215 3.18 -6.71 2.92
N LEU A 216 3.72 -7.21 1.80
CA LEU A 216 4.57 -6.43 0.89
C LEU A 216 3.81 -5.28 0.22
N ALA A 217 2.53 -5.49 -0.13
CA ALA A 217 1.68 -4.44 -0.68
C ALA A 217 1.38 -3.35 0.35
N GLU A 218 0.97 -3.74 1.56
CA GLU A 218 0.74 -2.82 2.70
C GLU A 218 2.04 -2.12 3.11
N HIS A 219 3.18 -2.81 3.11
CA HIS A 219 4.47 -2.23 3.44
C HIS A 219 4.92 -1.22 2.40
N ARG A 220 4.63 -1.45 1.11
CA ARG A 220 4.92 -0.49 0.04
C ARG A 220 4.10 0.78 0.17
N GLU A 221 2.84 0.66 0.57
CA GLU A 221 1.95 1.81 0.83
C GLU A 221 2.40 2.58 2.09
N ALA A 222 2.76 1.86 3.16
CA ALA A 222 3.28 2.43 4.39
C ALA A 222 4.64 3.14 4.21
N LEU A 223 5.56 2.59 3.40
CA LEU A 223 6.84 3.25 3.09
C LEU A 223 6.62 4.57 2.36
N LEU A 224 5.66 4.64 1.43
CA LEU A 224 5.38 5.89 0.69
C LEU A 224 4.64 6.93 1.55
N HIS A 225 3.89 6.50 2.57
CA HIS A 225 3.19 7.38 3.51
C HIS A 225 4.01 7.76 4.74
N GLY A 226 5.00 6.95 5.13
CA GLY A 226 5.85 7.18 6.30
C GLY A 226 7.07 8.05 6.04
N ILE A 227 7.42 8.31 4.77
CA ILE A 227 8.53 9.19 4.40
C ILE A 227 8.07 10.66 4.49
N ALA A 228 8.75 11.45 5.33
CA ALA A 228 8.53 12.89 5.49
C ALA A 228 8.93 13.72 4.25
N GLU A 229 9.50 13.08 3.23
CA GLU A 229 9.88 13.68 1.95
C GLU A 229 8.77 13.47 0.90
N GLY A 230 8.64 14.44 0.00
CA GLY A 230 7.81 14.29 -1.18
C GLY A 230 8.44 13.34 -2.18
N VAL A 231 7.65 12.49 -2.83
CA VAL A 231 8.10 11.60 -3.91
C VAL A 231 7.17 11.78 -5.09
N ILE A 232 7.74 12.00 -6.27
CA ILE A 232 7.02 12.07 -7.54
C ILE A 232 7.74 11.22 -8.59
N ALA A 233 7.02 10.40 -9.34
CA ALA A 233 7.56 9.60 -10.43
C ALA A 233 6.91 10.01 -11.76
N LEU A 234 7.73 10.08 -12.80
CA LEU A 234 7.34 10.44 -14.16
C LEU A 234 7.67 9.31 -15.13
N ASP A 235 6.79 9.09 -16.11
CA ASP A 235 7.06 8.22 -17.26
C ASP A 235 8.02 8.89 -18.27
N PRO A 236 8.41 8.22 -19.38
CA PRO A 236 9.27 8.81 -20.41
C PRO A 236 8.61 9.96 -21.17
N GLN A 237 7.29 10.13 -21.08
CA GLN A 237 6.51 11.21 -21.68
C GLN A 237 6.23 12.36 -20.68
N HIS A 238 6.86 12.36 -19.51
CA HIS A 238 6.68 13.35 -18.44
C HIS A 238 5.25 13.40 -17.86
N ARG A 239 4.57 12.26 -17.78
CA ARG A 239 3.29 12.10 -17.07
C ARG A 239 3.52 11.55 -15.66
N ILE A 240 2.74 12.03 -14.70
CA ILE A 240 2.85 11.59 -13.30
C ILE A 240 2.32 10.16 -13.17
N THR A 241 3.20 9.23 -12.79
CA THR A 241 2.83 7.82 -12.54
C THR A 241 2.65 7.53 -11.06
N LEU A 242 3.30 8.30 -10.19
CA LEU A 242 3.19 8.17 -8.74
C LEU A 242 3.45 9.53 -8.09
N VAL A 243 2.69 9.84 -7.05
CA VAL A 243 2.99 10.95 -6.15
C VAL A 243 2.51 10.59 -4.74
N ASN A 244 3.34 10.80 -3.73
CA ASN A 244 2.91 10.59 -2.33
C ASN A 244 2.19 11.84 -1.79
N ALA A 245 1.50 11.69 -0.65
CA ALA A 245 0.71 12.77 -0.04
C ALA A 245 1.55 14.02 0.28
N VAL A 246 2.81 13.83 0.70
CA VAL A 246 3.76 14.92 0.97
C VAL A 246 4.12 15.65 -0.32
N GLY A 247 4.47 14.93 -1.39
CA GLY A 247 4.81 15.50 -2.70
C GLY A 247 3.65 16.28 -3.31
N ARG A 248 2.42 15.76 -3.18
CA ARG A 248 1.20 16.46 -3.60
C ARG A 248 1.03 17.80 -2.86
N ARG A 249 1.29 17.83 -1.55
CA ARG A 249 1.21 19.02 -0.70
C ARG A 249 2.33 20.03 -0.98
N LEU A 250 3.58 19.56 -1.14
CA LEU A 250 4.74 20.43 -1.39
C LEU A 250 4.68 21.10 -2.77
N LEU A 251 4.12 20.40 -3.77
CA LEU A 251 3.99 20.91 -5.13
C LEU A 251 2.64 21.58 -5.42
N ASP A 252 1.73 21.60 -4.45
CA ASP A 252 0.36 22.14 -4.58
C ASP A 252 -0.40 21.52 -5.77
N LEU A 253 -0.38 20.19 -5.85
CA LEU A 253 -0.98 19.42 -6.94
C LEU A 253 -2.44 19.01 -6.64
N PRO A 254 -3.32 18.98 -7.66
CA PRO A 254 -4.70 18.53 -7.49
C PRO A 254 -4.79 17.03 -7.19
N GLU A 255 -5.91 16.58 -6.62
CA GLU A 255 -6.08 15.16 -6.25
C GLU A 255 -6.03 14.21 -7.45
N HIS A 256 -6.50 14.64 -8.61
CA HIS A 256 -6.52 13.87 -9.86
C HIS A 256 -5.28 14.13 -10.73
N CYS A 257 -4.08 14.15 -10.16
CA CYS A 257 -2.85 14.47 -10.90
C CYS A 257 -2.18 13.27 -11.60
N LEU A 258 -2.60 12.03 -11.30
CA LEU A 258 -2.04 10.83 -11.92
C LEU A 258 -2.42 10.73 -13.40
N GLY A 259 -1.46 10.37 -14.26
CA GLY A 259 -1.61 10.23 -15.72
C GLY A 259 -1.54 11.55 -16.50
N HIS A 260 -1.65 12.70 -15.83
CA HIS A 260 -1.54 14.01 -16.45
C HIS A 260 -0.08 14.41 -16.69
N SER A 261 0.15 15.16 -17.78
CA SER A 261 1.46 15.72 -18.10
C SER A 261 1.79 16.94 -17.24
N LEU A 262 3.08 17.24 -17.05
CA LEU A 262 3.51 18.44 -16.32
C LEU A 262 2.91 19.74 -16.89
N ALA A 263 2.69 19.79 -18.21
CA ALA A 263 2.10 20.93 -18.91
C ALA A 263 0.61 21.13 -18.56
N GLU A 264 -0.16 20.04 -18.50
CA GLU A 264 -1.58 20.06 -18.11
C GLU A 264 -1.77 20.55 -16.67
N LEU A 265 -0.83 20.23 -15.78
CA LEU A 265 -0.83 20.64 -14.37
C LEU A 265 -0.28 22.06 -14.14
N ARG A 266 -0.03 22.82 -15.21
CA ARG A 266 0.51 24.20 -15.17
C ARG A 266 1.85 24.30 -14.43
N ILE A 267 2.63 23.22 -14.42
CA ILE A 267 3.99 23.21 -13.88
C ILE A 267 4.93 23.76 -14.95
N ASN A 268 5.38 25.00 -14.75
CA ASN A 268 6.22 25.74 -15.68
C ASN A 268 7.53 26.22 -15.02
N GLY A 269 8.50 26.62 -15.85
CA GLY A 269 9.80 27.14 -15.43
C GLY A 269 10.68 26.09 -14.73
N ARG A 270 11.53 26.53 -13.80
CA ARG A 270 12.56 25.70 -13.14
C ARG A 270 12.04 24.38 -12.55
N LEU A 271 10.83 24.40 -11.98
CA LEU A 271 10.21 23.17 -11.43
C LEU A 271 9.98 22.12 -12.52
N ARG A 272 9.54 22.53 -13.71
CA ARG A 272 9.38 21.65 -14.87
C ARG A 272 10.73 21.15 -15.35
N ASP A 273 11.72 22.02 -15.41
CA ASP A 273 13.05 21.69 -15.95
C ASP A 273 13.75 20.65 -15.07
N VAL A 274 13.68 20.80 -13.75
CA VAL A 274 14.21 19.83 -12.79
C VAL A 274 13.47 18.49 -12.86
N LEU A 275 12.14 18.50 -13.02
CA LEU A 275 11.34 17.28 -13.12
C LEU A 275 11.53 16.54 -14.46
N ALA A 276 11.56 17.27 -15.58
CA ALA A 276 11.76 16.72 -16.91
C ALA A 276 13.24 16.36 -17.18
N GLY A 277 14.17 17.03 -16.50
CA GLY A 277 15.61 16.95 -16.75
C GLY A 277 16.06 17.74 -17.98
N ALA A 278 15.38 18.84 -18.28
CA ALA A 278 15.84 19.81 -19.26
C ALA A 278 16.97 20.61 -18.60
N GLY A 279 18.22 20.47 -19.07
CA GLY A 279 19.38 21.12 -18.45
C GLY A 279 20.67 20.30 -18.41
N GLY A 280 20.70 19.09 -18.98
CA GLY A 280 21.97 18.40 -19.26
C GLY A 280 22.78 18.01 -18.03
N GLY A 281 22.16 17.37 -17.03
CA GLY A 281 22.89 16.75 -15.93
C GLY A 281 21.98 16.27 -14.81
N VAL A 282 22.26 15.09 -14.27
CA VAL A 282 21.71 14.64 -12.98
C VAL A 282 22.52 15.35 -11.89
N ALA A 283 22.37 16.67 -11.80
CA ALA A 283 22.96 17.41 -10.70
C ALA A 283 22.15 17.09 -9.43
N PRO A 284 22.77 16.52 -8.39
CA PRO A 284 22.09 16.28 -7.12
C PRO A 284 21.67 17.60 -6.47
N ASP A 285 20.65 17.54 -5.62
CA ASP A 285 20.20 18.64 -4.75
C ASP A 285 19.84 19.95 -5.47
N GLN A 286 19.00 19.85 -6.51
CA GLN A 286 18.46 21.01 -7.21
C GLN A 286 17.51 21.79 -6.32
N VAL A 287 17.83 23.06 -6.06
CA VAL A 287 16.97 23.95 -5.26
C VAL A 287 15.90 24.59 -6.15
N VAL A 288 14.64 24.52 -5.71
CA VAL A 288 13.48 25.13 -6.36
C VAL A 288 12.64 25.87 -5.33
N VAL A 289 12.26 27.11 -5.64
CA VAL A 289 11.36 27.91 -4.80
C VAL A 289 9.95 27.84 -5.37
N ARG A 290 8.99 27.38 -4.57
CA ARG A 290 7.57 27.26 -4.97
C ARG A 290 6.67 27.63 -3.80
N GLY A 291 5.73 28.55 -4.02
CA GLY A 291 4.74 28.94 -3.01
C GLY A 291 5.35 29.39 -1.68
N GLY A 292 6.49 30.09 -1.71
CA GLY A 292 7.20 30.54 -0.51
C GLY A 292 8.00 29.46 0.23
N ARG A 293 8.10 28.24 -0.33
CA ARG A 293 8.91 27.14 0.21
C ARG A 293 10.20 26.96 -0.56
N VAL A 294 11.25 26.55 0.13
CA VAL A 294 12.54 26.15 -0.46
C VAL A 294 12.57 24.62 -0.51
N LEU A 295 12.48 24.07 -1.72
CA LEU A 295 12.47 22.63 -1.96
C LEU A 295 13.83 22.20 -2.53
N VAL A 296 14.45 21.22 -1.90
CA VAL A 296 15.61 20.52 -2.46
C VAL A 296 15.11 19.27 -3.16
N MET A 297 15.41 19.15 -4.44
CA MET A 297 14.91 18.09 -5.31
C MET A 297 16.05 17.24 -5.83
N ASN A 298 15.94 15.92 -5.70
CA ASN A 298 16.90 14.99 -6.26
C ASN A 298 16.20 14.05 -7.24
N ARG A 299 16.64 14.06 -8.50
CA ARG A 299 16.04 13.28 -9.58
C ARG A 299 16.92 12.09 -9.93
N THR A 300 16.36 10.89 -9.83
CA THR A 300 17.02 9.65 -10.24
C THR A 300 16.29 9.04 -11.45
N PRO A 301 16.94 8.87 -12.61
CA PRO A 301 16.34 8.17 -13.74
C PRO A 301 16.16 6.68 -13.41
N VAL A 302 15.03 6.10 -13.82
CA VAL A 302 14.76 4.67 -13.64
C VAL A 302 14.95 3.95 -14.98
N THR A 303 15.90 3.01 -15.00
CA THR A 303 16.19 2.14 -16.15
C THR A 303 15.97 0.69 -15.77
N LYS A 304 15.44 -0.10 -16.70
CA LYS A 304 15.32 -1.56 -16.55
C LYS A 304 15.70 -2.20 -17.88
N ASP A 305 16.59 -3.18 -17.84
CA ASP A 305 17.05 -3.93 -19.02
C ASP A 305 17.53 -3.01 -20.17
N GLY A 306 18.25 -1.93 -19.83
CA GLY A 306 18.75 -0.93 -20.78
C GLY A 306 17.71 0.06 -21.31
N ARG A 307 16.42 -0.11 -20.99
CA ARG A 307 15.34 0.81 -21.39
C ARG A 307 15.03 1.81 -20.28
N ARG A 308 14.93 3.10 -20.63
CA ARG A 308 14.51 4.15 -19.70
C ARG A 308 13.00 4.05 -19.46
N LEU A 309 12.61 3.74 -18.23
CA LEU A 309 11.21 3.63 -17.81
C LEU A 309 10.65 4.96 -17.31
N GLY A 310 11.51 5.92 -16.95
CA GLY A 310 11.08 7.21 -16.44
C GLY A 310 12.09 7.84 -15.49
N SER A 311 11.61 8.60 -14.52
CA SER A 311 12.41 9.16 -13.42
C SER A 311 11.62 9.28 -12.13
N VAL A 312 12.28 9.11 -11.00
CA VAL A 312 11.75 9.38 -9.67
C VAL A 312 12.46 10.61 -9.12
N THR A 313 11.71 11.54 -8.55
CA THR A 313 12.22 12.75 -7.92
C THR A 313 11.77 12.79 -6.46
N THR A 314 12.71 12.93 -5.54
CA THR A 314 12.43 13.22 -4.13
C THR A 314 12.44 14.73 -3.90
N LEU A 315 11.62 15.20 -2.96
CA LEU A 315 11.46 16.61 -2.59
C LEU A 315 11.57 16.77 -1.09
N ARG A 316 12.47 17.65 -0.64
CA ARG A 316 12.67 17.95 0.77
C ARG A 316 12.43 19.43 1.04
N ASP A 317 11.52 19.72 1.97
CA ASP A 317 11.29 21.09 2.45
C ASP A 317 12.45 21.51 3.37
N ARG A 318 13.17 22.56 2.98
CA ARG A 318 14.28 23.16 3.75
C ARG A 318 13.99 24.62 4.11
N THR A 319 12.73 25.03 4.07
CA THR A 319 12.33 26.42 4.31
C THR A 319 12.76 26.92 5.69
N GLU A 320 12.60 26.10 6.74
CA GLU A 320 12.99 26.47 8.11
C GLU A 320 14.50 26.57 8.27
N LEU A 321 15.26 25.64 7.69
CA LEU A 321 16.72 25.69 7.72
C LEU A 321 17.26 26.93 6.99
N ALA A 322 16.70 27.24 5.82
CA ALA A 322 17.09 28.44 5.07
C ALA A 322 16.80 29.73 5.86
N ARG A 323 15.71 29.77 6.65
CA ARG A 323 15.41 30.91 7.54
C ARG A 323 16.41 31.03 8.68
N LEU A 324 16.77 29.91 9.32
CA LEU A 324 17.75 29.89 10.42
C LEU A 324 19.16 30.27 9.93
N GLU A 325 19.56 29.80 8.76
CA GLU A 325 20.83 30.20 8.13
C GLU A 325 20.85 31.71 7.85
N GLN A 326 19.74 32.29 7.40
CA GLN A 326 19.61 33.73 7.20
C GLN A 326 19.74 34.50 8.53
N GLU A 327 19.08 34.04 9.59
CA GLU A 327 19.12 34.69 10.91
C GLU A 327 20.54 34.66 11.52
N LEU A 328 21.24 33.53 11.38
CA LEU A 328 22.65 33.39 11.78
C LEU A 328 23.59 34.25 10.93
N GLY A 329 23.38 34.32 9.62
CA GLY A 329 24.13 35.18 8.71
C GLY A 329 24.00 36.66 9.09
N SER A 330 22.78 37.10 9.40
CA SER A 330 22.50 38.43 9.93
C SER A 330 23.27 38.68 11.23
N PHE A 331 23.21 37.74 12.19
CA PHE A 331 23.88 37.88 13.48
C PHE A 331 25.41 37.95 13.38
N ARG A 332 26.01 37.08 12.56
CA ARG A 332 27.46 37.08 12.28
C ARG A 332 27.91 38.39 11.64
N SER A 333 27.16 38.88 10.64
CA SER A 333 27.46 40.15 9.98
C SER A 333 27.44 41.32 10.96
N THR A 334 26.45 41.40 11.87
CA THR A 334 26.44 42.41 12.94
C THR A 334 27.63 42.28 13.89
N THR A 335 28.04 41.05 14.21
CA THR A 335 29.17 40.81 15.11
C THR A 335 30.50 41.22 14.48
N GLU A 336 30.70 40.92 13.19
CA GLU A 336 31.88 41.36 12.43
C GLU A 336 31.94 42.89 12.33
N LEU A 337 30.80 43.54 12.09
CA LEU A 337 30.69 45.00 12.12
C LEU A 337 31.09 45.59 13.47
N LEU A 338 30.55 45.05 14.57
CA LEU A 338 30.91 45.50 15.92
C LEU A 338 32.39 45.26 16.23
N ARG A 339 32.96 44.15 15.74
CA ARG A 339 34.39 43.83 15.91
C ARG A 339 35.27 44.81 15.11
N ALA A 340 34.90 45.10 13.87
CA ALA A 340 35.58 46.09 13.04
C ALA A 340 35.52 47.49 13.69
N GLN A 341 34.35 47.90 14.17
CA GLN A 341 34.16 49.16 14.90
C GLN A 341 35.02 49.22 16.18
N THR A 342 35.13 48.12 16.92
CA THR A 342 35.96 48.04 18.13
C THR A 342 37.45 48.18 17.78
N HIS A 343 37.91 47.52 16.72
CA HIS A 343 39.31 47.66 16.24
C HIS A 343 39.60 49.08 15.75
N GLU A 344 38.69 49.69 15.02
CA GLU A 344 38.83 51.06 14.54
C GLU A 344 38.88 52.05 15.72
N PHE A 345 37.99 51.90 16.70
CA PHE A 345 37.97 52.73 17.90
C PHE A 345 39.25 52.56 18.74
N ALA A 346 39.75 51.32 18.87
CA ALA A 346 41.02 51.06 19.56
C ALA A 346 42.20 51.72 18.82
N ASN A 347 42.22 51.68 17.49
CA ASN A 347 43.23 52.37 16.69
C ASN A 347 43.16 53.89 16.88
N GLN A 348 41.95 54.47 16.88
CA GLN A 348 41.75 55.91 17.13
C GLN A 348 42.29 56.31 18.52
N LEU A 349 41.96 55.55 19.56
CA LEU A 349 42.48 55.78 20.91
C LEU A 349 44.00 55.62 21.00
N HIS A 350 44.55 54.62 20.30
CA HIS A 350 45.99 54.38 20.28
C HIS A 350 46.73 55.53 19.60
N THR A 351 46.22 56.05 18.48
CA THR A 351 46.77 57.22 17.79
C THR A 351 46.68 58.47 18.66
N ILE A 352 45.55 58.73 19.31
CA ILE A 352 45.39 59.86 20.24
C ILE A 352 46.38 59.74 21.40
N SER A 353 46.49 58.56 22.00
CA SER A 353 47.42 58.31 23.11
C SER A 353 48.88 58.48 22.67
N GLY A 354 49.24 58.02 21.47
CA GLY A 354 50.58 58.17 20.90
C GLY A 354 50.95 59.63 20.67
N LEU A 355 50.04 60.42 20.09
CA LEU A 355 50.21 61.86 19.86
C LEU A 355 50.36 62.64 21.17
N ILE A 356 49.59 62.29 22.21
CA ILE A 356 49.74 62.87 23.56
C ILE A 356 51.11 62.53 24.17
N GLN A 357 51.58 61.29 24.04
CA GLN A 357 52.85 60.84 24.61
C GLN A 357 54.08 61.52 23.98
N ILE A 358 54.02 61.86 22.69
CA ILE A 358 55.10 62.57 21.99
C ILE A 358 54.99 64.11 22.12
N GLY A 359 53.96 64.62 22.79
CA GLY A 359 53.77 66.05 23.07
C GLY A 359 53.11 66.86 21.95
N GLU A 360 52.62 66.22 20.89
CA GLU A 360 52.01 66.84 19.69
C GLU A 360 50.52 67.17 19.92
N HIS A 361 50.25 68.10 20.84
CA HIS A 361 48.89 68.44 21.28
C HIS A 361 48.04 69.07 20.14
N ASP A 362 48.64 69.90 19.30
CA ASP A 362 47.94 70.54 18.17
C ASP A 362 47.49 69.51 17.12
N GLU A 363 48.24 68.42 16.96
CA GLU A 363 47.90 67.33 16.03
C GLU A 363 46.77 66.45 16.56
N VAL A 364 46.66 66.27 17.87
CA VAL A 364 45.49 65.62 18.50
C VAL A 364 44.22 66.41 18.18
N VAL A 365 44.25 67.74 18.36
CA VAL A 365 43.10 68.61 18.07
C VAL A 365 42.73 68.52 16.60
N ARG A 366 43.71 68.59 15.69
CA ARG A 366 43.48 68.46 14.24
C ARG A 366 42.93 67.08 13.85
N TYR A 367 43.43 66.00 14.46
CA TYR A 367 42.98 64.64 14.21
C TYR A 367 41.53 64.42 14.68
N VAL A 368 41.18 64.89 15.88
CA VAL A 368 39.81 64.85 16.42
C VAL A 368 38.85 65.69 15.58
N ASP A 369 39.28 66.87 15.13
CA ASP A 369 38.49 67.76 14.27
C ASP A 369 38.30 67.13 12.88
N THR A 370 39.33 66.50 12.31
CA THR A 370 39.23 65.75 11.04
C THR A 370 38.30 64.54 11.16
N LEU A 371 38.41 63.75 12.25
CA LEU A 371 37.49 62.64 12.56
C LEU A 371 36.03 63.13 12.68
N SER A 372 35.83 64.30 13.30
CA SER A 372 34.49 64.90 13.43
C SER A 372 33.94 65.39 12.09
N ARG A 373 34.78 65.96 11.22
CA ARG A 373 34.40 66.42 9.87
C ARG A 373 34.14 65.27 8.89
N HIS A 374 34.88 64.16 8.98
CA HIS A 374 34.67 62.97 8.14
C HIS A 374 33.37 62.22 8.51
N ARG A 375 32.95 62.28 9.78
CA ARG A 375 31.60 61.86 10.20
C ARG A 375 30.51 62.79 9.65
N ALA A 376 30.73 64.10 9.70
CA ALA A 376 29.71 65.09 9.35
C ALA A 376 29.23 65.09 7.88
N SER A 377 30.06 64.72 6.89
CA SER A 377 29.66 64.78 5.46
C SER A 377 28.76 63.62 5.01
N LEU A 378 28.89 62.44 5.61
CA LEU A 378 28.03 61.28 5.36
C LEU A 378 26.86 61.20 6.36
N ASP A 379 27.07 61.61 7.63
CA ASP A 379 26.01 61.64 8.65
C ASP A 379 24.89 62.63 8.28
N LEU A 380 25.17 63.78 7.68
CA LEU A 380 24.11 64.78 7.40
C LEU A 380 23.15 64.37 6.28
N THR A 381 23.61 63.73 5.20
CA THR A 381 22.75 63.37 4.07
C THR A 381 21.91 62.12 4.36
N VAL A 382 22.48 61.13 5.06
CA VAL A 382 21.78 59.90 5.46
C VAL A 382 20.82 60.18 6.61
N THR A 383 21.26 60.89 7.66
CA THR A 383 20.43 61.13 8.88
C THR A 383 19.31 62.15 8.66
N SER A 384 19.43 63.06 7.68
CA SER A 384 18.35 64.02 7.36
C SER A 384 17.25 63.46 6.46
N ARG A 385 17.52 62.39 5.70
CA ARG A 385 16.61 61.83 4.68
C ARG A 385 16.12 60.41 4.96
N ILE A 386 16.81 59.69 5.84
CA ILE A 386 16.45 58.34 6.28
C ILE A 386 16.21 58.39 7.78
N HIS A 387 14.93 58.39 8.17
CA HIS A 387 14.50 58.44 9.57
C HIS A 387 14.44 57.05 10.24
N ASP A 388 14.60 55.96 9.48
CA ASP A 388 14.73 54.62 10.02
C ASP A 388 16.19 54.32 10.42
N THR A 389 16.40 54.13 11.72
CA THR A 389 17.75 53.96 12.30
C THR A 389 18.45 52.68 11.84
N ALA A 390 17.71 51.59 11.59
CA ALA A 390 18.31 50.33 11.17
C ALA A 390 18.78 50.39 9.72
N VAL A 391 17.96 50.96 8.82
CA VAL A 391 18.31 51.13 7.41
C VAL A 391 19.45 52.14 7.23
N ALA A 392 19.44 53.25 8.00
CA ALA A 392 20.53 54.22 8.01
C ALA A 392 21.86 53.56 8.45
N ALA A 393 21.85 52.81 9.56
CA ALA A 393 23.03 52.10 10.05
C ALA A 393 23.57 51.07 9.04
N LEU A 394 22.68 50.34 8.37
CA LEU A 394 23.06 49.40 7.31
C LEU A 394 23.75 50.11 6.15
N LEU A 395 23.20 51.23 5.66
CA LEU A 395 23.82 51.98 4.56
C LEU A 395 25.19 52.55 4.93
N MET A 396 25.35 53.04 6.15
CA MET A 396 26.66 53.48 6.64
C MET A 396 27.67 52.33 6.67
N ALA A 397 27.26 51.17 7.19
CA ALA A 397 28.09 49.96 7.21
C ALA A 397 28.48 49.51 5.80
N LYS A 398 27.53 49.50 4.86
CA LYS A 398 27.79 49.14 3.46
C LYS A 398 28.66 50.16 2.74
N SER A 399 28.53 51.44 3.04
CA SER A 399 29.39 52.49 2.51
C SER A 399 30.85 52.28 2.94
N ALA A 400 31.09 51.95 4.21
CA ALA A 400 32.43 51.64 4.71
C ALA A 400 33.02 50.41 4.01
N ALA A 401 32.24 49.32 3.89
CA ALA A 401 32.67 48.10 3.20
C ALA A 401 32.91 48.30 1.69
N ALA A 402 32.14 49.17 1.03
CA ALA A 402 32.35 49.53 -0.37
C ALA A 402 33.64 50.34 -0.55
N ALA A 403 33.93 51.27 0.36
CA ALA A 403 35.15 52.07 0.35
C ALA A 403 36.42 51.20 0.49
N GLU A 404 36.39 50.14 1.31
CA GLU A 404 37.48 49.16 1.39
C GLU A 404 37.77 48.48 0.04
N ARG A 405 36.75 48.32 -0.80
CA ARG A 405 36.85 47.76 -2.15
C ARG A 405 37.08 48.81 -3.24
N ARG A 406 37.36 50.07 -2.85
CA ARG A 406 37.52 51.24 -3.74
C ARG A 406 36.28 51.52 -4.62
N VAL A 407 35.09 51.22 -4.09
CA VAL A 407 33.80 51.54 -4.74
C VAL A 407 33.14 52.67 -3.96
N GLU A 408 32.78 53.75 -4.65
CA GLU A 408 32.08 54.88 -4.02
C GLU A 408 30.58 54.59 -3.90
N LEU A 409 30.09 54.43 -2.68
CA LEU A 409 28.65 54.28 -2.41
C LEU A 409 28.02 55.66 -2.14
N ARG A 410 27.10 56.07 -3.00
CA ARG A 410 26.39 57.36 -2.94
C ARG A 410 24.91 57.13 -2.64
N VAL A 411 24.29 58.07 -1.94
CA VAL A 411 22.84 58.08 -1.69
C VAL A 411 22.23 59.21 -2.52
N SER A 412 21.25 58.87 -3.36
CA SER A 412 20.58 59.84 -4.23
C SER A 412 19.88 60.92 -3.42
N GLU A 413 19.91 62.17 -3.91
CA GLU A 413 19.15 63.28 -3.32
C GLU A 413 17.63 63.08 -3.39
N ARG A 414 17.14 62.09 -4.13
CA ARG A 414 15.72 61.73 -4.18
C ARG A 414 15.29 60.79 -3.07
N THR A 415 16.23 60.40 -2.20
CA THR A 415 15.99 59.50 -1.09
C THR A 415 15.10 60.15 -0.04
N GLY A 416 14.06 59.43 0.38
CA GLY A 416 13.17 59.79 1.49
C GLY A 416 12.57 58.51 2.09
N LEU A 417 12.95 58.21 3.33
CA LEU A 417 12.45 57.07 4.08
C LEU A 417 12.07 57.48 5.50
N ASP A 418 10.79 57.35 5.84
CA ASP A 418 10.29 57.52 7.20
C ASP A 418 10.59 56.28 8.06
N ARG A 419 10.32 56.38 9.37
CA ARG A 419 10.48 55.24 10.29
C ARG A 419 9.53 54.10 9.90
N LEU A 420 10.08 52.91 9.75
CA LEU A 420 9.32 51.72 9.36
C LEU A 420 8.97 50.85 10.58
N PRO A 421 7.91 50.03 10.50
CA PRO A 421 7.70 48.95 11.46
C PRO A 421 8.90 47.97 11.46
N PRO A 422 9.29 47.39 12.60
CA PRO A 422 10.51 46.56 12.70
C PRO A 422 10.62 45.42 11.68
N GLU A 423 9.51 44.73 11.41
CA GLU A 423 9.46 43.65 10.41
C GLU A 423 9.63 44.16 8.97
N VAL A 424 9.18 45.39 8.69
CA VAL A 424 9.32 46.02 7.37
C VAL A 424 10.76 46.51 7.21
N ALA A 425 11.33 47.12 8.26
CA ALA A 425 12.72 47.56 8.28
C ALA A 425 13.70 46.40 8.07
N ALA A 426 13.45 45.22 8.67
CA ALA A 426 14.26 44.03 8.47
C ALA A 426 14.21 43.51 7.02
N ASP A 427 13.03 43.52 6.40
CA ASP A 427 12.84 43.09 5.02
C ASP A 427 13.47 44.08 4.02
N VAL A 428 13.30 45.39 4.26
CA VAL A 428 13.98 46.46 3.52
C VAL A 428 15.49 46.32 3.66
N GLY A 429 16.00 46.10 4.87
CA GLY A 429 17.42 45.89 5.11
C GLY A 429 17.97 44.66 4.39
N THR A 430 17.21 43.56 4.35
CA THR A 430 17.62 42.33 3.62
C THR A 430 17.73 42.59 2.12
N VAL A 431 16.71 43.21 1.52
CA VAL A 431 16.70 43.51 0.09
C VAL A 431 17.79 44.52 -0.25
N LEU A 432 17.89 45.62 0.50
CA LEU A 432 18.88 46.66 0.30
C LEU A 432 20.30 46.12 0.42
N GLY A 433 20.59 45.36 1.48
CA GLY A 433 21.91 44.78 1.71
C GLY A 433 22.33 43.86 0.56
N ASN A 434 21.44 42.97 0.12
CA ASN A 434 21.72 42.06 -0.99
C ASN A 434 21.95 42.79 -2.31
N LEU A 435 21.12 43.78 -2.64
CA LEU A 435 21.26 44.54 -3.89
C LEU A 435 22.56 45.36 -3.90
N VAL A 436 22.91 46.00 -2.78
CA VAL A 436 24.16 46.75 -2.63
C VAL A 436 25.37 45.83 -2.69
N ASP A 437 25.35 44.67 -2.01
CA ASP A 437 26.45 43.71 -2.06
C ASP A 437 26.68 43.21 -3.49
N ASN A 438 25.61 42.88 -4.21
CA ASN A 438 25.69 42.45 -5.61
C ASN A 438 26.25 43.55 -6.52
N ALA A 439 25.82 44.80 -6.33
CA ALA A 439 26.32 45.95 -7.07
C ALA A 439 27.82 46.18 -6.81
N VAL A 440 28.23 46.17 -5.53
CA VAL A 440 29.65 46.34 -5.15
C VAL A 440 30.51 45.20 -5.69
N GLU A 441 30.04 43.95 -5.64
CA GLU A 441 30.76 42.80 -6.21
C GLU A 441 30.87 42.87 -7.74
N ALA A 442 29.81 43.31 -8.42
CA ALA A 442 29.79 43.47 -9.87
C ALA A 442 30.80 44.52 -10.35
N VAL A 443 30.89 45.65 -9.62
CA VAL A 443 31.81 46.74 -9.96
C VAL A 443 33.26 46.42 -9.56
N ALA A 444 33.49 45.74 -8.43
CA ALA A 444 34.84 45.41 -7.95
C ALA A 444 35.51 44.26 -8.74
N GLY A 445 34.72 43.46 -9.46
CA GLY A 445 35.17 42.22 -10.11
C GLY A 445 35.77 42.36 -11.50
N ASP A 446 35.72 43.55 -12.12
CA ASP A 446 36.16 43.79 -13.50
C ASP A 446 36.94 45.11 -13.64
N ALA A 447 37.85 45.17 -14.61
CA ALA A 447 38.64 46.37 -14.92
C ALA A 447 37.75 47.41 -15.62
N ALA A 448 36.86 48.07 -14.87
CA ALA A 448 35.99 49.12 -15.38
C ALA A 448 36.80 50.30 -15.94
N THR A 449 36.39 50.81 -17.10
CA THR A 449 36.98 51.93 -17.84
C THR A 449 36.63 53.31 -17.25
N GLY A 450 36.40 53.41 -15.94
CA GLY A 450 35.95 54.61 -15.24
C GLY A 450 35.88 54.46 -13.71
N PRO A 451 35.48 55.52 -12.98
CA PRO A 451 35.34 55.46 -11.52
C PRO A 451 34.25 54.48 -11.09
N ALA A 452 34.57 53.59 -10.15
CA ALA A 452 33.67 52.58 -9.59
C ALA A 452 32.68 53.21 -8.61
N TRP A 453 31.37 53.18 -8.90
CA TRP A 453 30.35 53.73 -8.02
C TRP A 453 29.08 52.89 -7.97
N VAL A 454 28.37 53.02 -6.84
CA VAL A 454 27.03 52.46 -6.61
C VAL A 454 26.15 53.57 -6.04
N GLU A 455 25.00 53.82 -6.65
CA GLU A 455 24.01 54.80 -6.17
C GLU A 455 22.80 54.06 -5.60
N VAL A 456 22.40 54.44 -4.38
CA VAL A 456 21.19 53.94 -3.72
C VAL A 456 20.15 55.05 -3.65
N GLU A 457 18.92 54.71 -3.99
CA GLU A 457 17.76 55.57 -3.81
C GLU A 457 16.63 54.81 -3.12
N LEU A 458 16.09 55.39 -2.05
CA LEU A 458 14.95 54.85 -1.33
C LEU A 458 13.79 55.82 -1.44
N ARG A 459 12.65 55.35 -1.95
CA ARG A 459 11.42 56.15 -2.05
C ARG A 459 10.31 55.48 -1.28
N GLN A 460 9.77 56.20 -0.31
CA GLN A 460 8.60 55.76 0.42
C GLN A 460 7.34 56.49 -0.06
N ASP A 461 6.30 55.71 -0.33
CA ASP A 461 4.91 56.16 -0.38
C ASP A 461 4.15 55.58 0.82
N THR A 462 2.94 56.08 1.06
CA THR A 462 2.00 55.64 2.10
C THR A 462 1.84 54.11 2.19
N ALA A 463 1.89 53.40 1.07
CA ALA A 463 1.62 51.96 0.98
C ALA A 463 2.82 51.08 0.57
N SER A 464 3.94 51.67 0.16
CA SER A 464 5.08 50.91 -0.37
C SER A 464 6.42 51.61 -0.22
N VAL A 465 7.48 50.83 -0.09
CA VAL A 465 8.87 51.28 -0.22
C VAL A 465 9.42 50.76 -1.56
N GLU A 466 10.05 51.65 -2.31
CA GLU A 466 10.80 51.36 -3.52
C GLU A 466 12.29 51.57 -3.24
N ILE A 467 13.09 50.57 -3.60
CA ILE A 467 14.54 50.52 -3.43
C ILE A 467 15.13 50.44 -4.84
N VAL A 468 15.90 51.45 -5.22
CA VAL A 468 16.61 51.48 -6.50
C VAL A 468 18.11 51.47 -6.21
N VAL A 469 18.81 50.50 -6.79
CA VAL A 469 20.28 50.40 -6.72
C VAL A 469 20.82 50.43 -8.13
N ARG A 470 21.70 51.38 -8.41
CA ARG A 470 22.38 51.57 -9.69
C ARG A 470 23.87 51.35 -9.51
N ASP A 471 24.50 50.73 -10.48
CA ASP A 471 25.94 50.48 -10.47
C ASP A 471 26.60 50.85 -11.79
N SER A 472 27.91 51.11 -11.72
CA SER A 472 28.76 51.38 -12.88
C SER A 472 29.38 50.11 -13.50
N GLY A 473 28.73 48.96 -13.30
CA GLY A 473 29.22 47.64 -13.72
C GLY A 473 28.88 47.30 -15.18
N PRO A 474 29.21 46.09 -15.66
CA PRO A 474 29.00 45.70 -17.07
C PRO A 474 27.53 45.49 -17.48
N GLY A 475 26.56 45.74 -16.59
CA GLY A 475 25.15 45.42 -16.82
C GLY A 475 24.83 43.93 -16.72
N VAL A 476 23.58 43.58 -17.00
CA VAL A 476 23.08 42.19 -17.03
C VAL A 476 22.69 41.82 -18.47
N ALA A 477 23.18 40.71 -19.01
CA ALA A 477 22.81 40.29 -20.37
C ALA A 477 21.27 40.13 -20.53
N PRO A 478 20.66 40.56 -21.65
CA PRO A 478 19.21 40.58 -21.83
C PRO A 478 18.55 39.19 -21.64
N GLU A 479 19.25 38.12 -22.02
CA GLU A 479 18.78 36.74 -21.84
C GLU A 479 18.74 36.33 -20.37
N LEU A 480 19.55 36.96 -19.52
CA LEU A 480 19.69 36.65 -18.09
C LEU A 480 18.78 37.47 -17.19
N ALA A 481 18.22 38.60 -17.65
CA ALA A 481 17.45 39.53 -16.82
C ALA A 481 16.25 38.88 -16.07
N THR A 482 15.57 37.90 -16.69
CA THR A 482 14.48 37.14 -16.05
C THR A 482 15.01 35.95 -15.24
N GLU A 483 16.12 35.35 -15.67
CA GLU A 483 16.71 34.16 -15.05
C GLU A 483 17.50 34.45 -13.77
N VAL A 484 18.12 35.62 -13.67
CA VAL A 484 18.95 36.08 -12.54
C VAL A 484 18.20 36.04 -11.20
N PHE A 485 16.87 36.17 -11.22
CA PHE A 485 16.03 36.03 -10.02
C PHE A 485 15.40 34.63 -9.83
N THR A 486 15.53 33.73 -10.80
CA THR A 486 15.03 32.34 -10.72
C THR A 486 16.14 31.33 -10.44
N HIS A 487 17.38 31.72 -10.71
CA HIS A 487 18.58 30.94 -10.50
C HIS A 487 19.32 31.51 -9.31
N GLY A 488 19.98 30.64 -8.55
CA GLY A 488 21.08 31.07 -7.71
C GLY A 488 22.28 31.46 -8.56
N PHE A 489 22.09 32.47 -9.43
CA PHE A 489 22.99 32.83 -10.50
C PHE A 489 24.21 33.51 -9.89
N THR A 490 25.29 32.77 -9.81
CA THR A 490 26.64 33.28 -9.61
C THR A 490 27.40 32.91 -10.87
N THR A 491 27.96 33.90 -11.56
CA THR A 491 28.86 33.68 -12.70
C THR A 491 30.23 33.15 -12.27
N LYS A 492 30.45 32.84 -10.98
CA LYS A 492 31.73 32.38 -10.44
C LYS A 492 31.58 31.21 -9.45
N ALA A 493 30.81 30.19 -9.82
CA ALA A 493 30.71 28.93 -9.07
C ALA A 493 31.90 27.98 -9.33
N ALA A 494 33.14 28.47 -9.21
CA ALA A 494 34.36 27.65 -9.33
C ALA A 494 35.19 27.56 -8.04
N GLU A 495 34.95 28.38 -7.02
CA GLU A 495 35.73 28.32 -5.77
C GLU A 495 34.83 28.57 -4.54
N GLY A 496 34.30 27.50 -3.95
CA GLY A 496 34.05 27.34 -2.50
C GLY A 496 33.35 28.43 -1.67
N GLY A 497 32.60 29.38 -2.24
CA GLY A 497 31.98 30.49 -1.51
C GLY A 497 30.45 30.42 -1.43
N GLU A 498 29.89 30.81 -0.28
CA GLU A 498 28.45 30.90 0.11
C GLU A 498 27.55 31.81 -0.77
N ARG A 499 27.90 32.10 -2.03
CA ARG A 499 27.34 33.24 -2.78
C ARG A 499 26.59 32.80 -4.03
N GLY A 500 25.27 32.70 -3.88
CA GLY A 500 24.33 32.53 -4.99
C GLY A 500 22.86 32.74 -4.60
N ILE A 501 22.55 32.93 -3.32
CA ILE A 501 21.16 32.94 -2.81
C ILE A 501 20.57 34.37 -2.78
N GLY A 502 21.40 35.43 -2.81
CA GLY A 502 20.99 36.80 -2.52
C GLY A 502 19.89 37.38 -3.41
N LEU A 503 19.96 37.17 -4.74
CA LEU A 503 18.92 37.68 -5.66
C LEU A 503 17.62 36.86 -5.60
N ALA A 504 17.72 35.54 -5.36
CA ALA A 504 16.57 34.69 -5.12
C ALA A 504 15.86 35.06 -3.79
N LEU A 505 16.63 35.38 -2.76
CA LEU A 505 16.13 35.88 -1.47
C LEU A 505 15.45 37.24 -1.61
N THR A 506 16.06 38.15 -2.37
CA THR A 506 15.48 39.46 -2.68
C THR A 506 14.09 39.31 -3.30
N ARG A 507 13.95 38.42 -4.29
CA ARG A 507 12.65 38.12 -4.91
C ARG A 507 11.66 37.49 -3.94
N LEU A 508 12.11 36.57 -3.07
CA LEU A 508 11.27 35.93 -2.05
C LEU A 508 10.69 36.96 -1.07
N VAL A 509 11.53 37.86 -0.56
CA VAL A 509 11.14 38.92 0.38
C VAL A 509 10.17 39.89 -0.28
N CYS A 510 10.46 40.33 -1.52
CA CYS A 510 9.55 41.20 -2.26
C CYS A 510 8.19 40.54 -2.51
N HIS A 511 8.15 39.30 -2.99
CA HIS A 511 6.90 38.58 -3.21
C HIS A 511 6.12 38.35 -1.91
N ARG A 512 6.80 38.03 -0.80
CA ARG A 512 6.14 37.88 0.50
C ARG A 512 5.37 39.14 0.87
N ARG A 513 5.94 40.32 0.61
CA ARG A 513 5.32 41.64 0.84
C ARG A 513 4.45 42.16 -0.32
N ALA A 514 3.92 41.26 -1.14
CA ALA A 514 3.07 41.60 -2.29
C ALA A 514 3.72 42.61 -3.26
N GLY A 515 5.04 42.52 -3.39
CA GLY A 515 5.88 43.38 -4.22
C GLY A 515 6.59 42.61 -5.32
N GLU A 516 7.49 43.31 -6.02
CA GLU A 516 8.24 42.79 -7.17
C GLU A 516 9.66 43.34 -7.20
N VAL A 517 10.55 42.65 -7.93
CA VAL A 517 11.91 43.10 -8.21
C VAL A 517 12.17 42.95 -9.71
N ALA A 518 12.76 43.98 -10.30
CA ALA A 518 13.11 44.05 -11.70
C ALA A 518 14.56 44.53 -11.88
N VAL A 519 15.15 44.18 -13.02
CA VAL A 519 16.47 44.67 -13.44
C VAL A 519 16.35 45.27 -14.84
N THR A 520 17.04 46.38 -15.05
CA THR A 520 17.15 47.08 -16.33
C THR A 520 18.59 47.54 -16.53
N ASN A 521 19.15 47.41 -17.73
CA ASN A 521 20.43 48.04 -18.03
C ASN A 521 20.24 49.53 -18.32
N THR A 522 21.22 50.30 -17.90
CA THR A 522 21.38 51.73 -18.16
C THR A 522 22.65 51.93 -19.00
N ASP A 523 22.86 53.15 -19.50
CA ASP A 523 24.05 53.49 -20.30
C ASP A 523 25.36 53.35 -19.50
N GLU A 524 25.27 53.33 -18.16
CA GLU A 524 26.42 53.33 -17.24
C GLU A 524 26.60 51.99 -16.49
N GLY A 525 25.59 51.09 -16.51
CA GLY A 525 25.65 49.77 -15.87
C GLY A 525 24.26 49.18 -15.57
N ALA A 526 24.09 48.42 -14.47
CA ALA A 526 22.78 47.84 -14.13
C ALA A 526 21.97 48.71 -13.15
N MET A 527 20.64 48.63 -13.25
CA MET A 527 19.70 49.22 -12.30
C MET A 527 18.72 48.16 -11.81
N PHE A 528 18.76 47.89 -10.51
CA PHE A 528 17.82 47.02 -9.81
C PHE A 528 16.76 47.86 -9.12
N THR A 529 15.48 47.53 -9.35
CA THR A 529 14.34 48.19 -8.71
C THR A 529 13.53 47.14 -7.96
N ALA A 530 13.42 47.29 -6.63
CA ALA A 530 12.62 46.44 -5.77
C ALA A 530 11.51 47.26 -5.10
N ARG A 531 10.26 46.78 -5.19
CA ARG A 531 9.10 47.41 -4.57
C ARG A 531 8.47 46.46 -3.58
N MET A 532 8.10 46.95 -2.39
CA MET A 532 7.48 46.15 -1.33
C MET A 532 6.38 46.93 -0.62
N SER A 533 5.33 46.25 -0.15
CA SER A 533 4.30 46.90 0.68
C SER A 533 4.77 47.16 2.12
N THR A 534 4.40 48.33 2.65
CA THR A 534 4.61 48.71 4.05
C THR A 534 3.55 48.13 4.99
N PHE A 535 2.45 47.60 4.45
CA PHE A 535 1.41 46.98 5.26
C PHE A 535 1.82 45.57 5.73
N PRO A 536 1.33 45.12 6.90
CA PRO A 536 1.49 43.75 7.33
C PRO A 536 0.84 42.81 6.32
N THR A 537 1.60 41.83 5.84
CA THR A 537 1.06 40.77 5.00
C THR A 537 0.07 39.94 5.82
N ALA A 538 -1.20 39.94 5.40
CA ALA A 538 -2.18 39.01 5.95
C ALA A 538 -1.64 37.58 5.80
N PRO A 539 -1.75 36.71 6.83
CA PRO A 539 -1.32 35.34 6.71
C PRO A 539 -2.07 34.67 5.55
N GLN A 540 -1.34 34.30 4.49
CA GLN A 540 -1.88 33.50 3.40
C GLN A 540 -2.15 32.09 3.94
N GLY A 541 -3.38 31.85 4.38
CA GLY A 541 -3.79 30.55 4.91
C GLY A 541 -5.07 30.57 5.74
N ALA A 542 -6.12 31.25 5.27
CA ALA A 542 -7.47 31.10 5.81
C ALA A 542 -8.51 31.30 4.69
N ARG A 543 -8.56 30.36 3.75
CA ARG A 543 -9.75 30.06 2.95
C ARG A 543 -9.84 28.58 2.69
#